data_AF-A0A1X2DGJ5-F1
#
_entry.id   AF-A0A1X2DGJ5-F1
#
_cell.length_a   1.000
_cell.length_b   1.000
_cell.length_c   1.000
_cell.angle_alpha   90.00
_cell.angle_beta   90.00
_cell.angle_gamma   90.00
#
_symmetry.space_group_name_H-M   'P 1'
#
loop_
_entity.id
_entity.type
_entity.pdbx_description
1 polymer ?
#
loop_
_entity_poly.entity_id
_entity_poly.type
_entity_poly.pdbx_seq_one_letter_code
_entity_poly.pdbx_strand_id
1 'polypeptide(L)' 'MTDYQFADVEAHGGTIRAQAVSLEAKHQAMVRDAVAAADFWGVAGSAGYTAFVTRRQAGL' A
#
# COMPACT_ATOMS: atom_id res chain seq x y z
N MET A 1 -36.94 -3.39 8.94
CA MET A 1 -35.53 -3.65 8.59
C MET A 1 -35.45 -3.55 7.08
N THR A 2 -34.78 -2.54 6.54
CA THR A 2 -34.63 -2.41 5.08
C THR A 2 -33.46 -3.28 4.68
N ASP A 3 -33.70 -4.31 3.87
CA ASP A 3 -32.66 -5.23 3.41
C ASP A 3 -31.61 -4.50 2.57
N TYR A 4 -30.36 -4.95 2.67
CA TYR A 4 -29.25 -4.50 1.83
C TYR A 4 -29.56 -4.79 0.37
N GLN A 5 -29.70 -3.75 -0.45
CA GLN A 5 -30.12 -3.87 -1.85
C GLN A 5 -28.91 -4.04 -2.77
N PHE A 6 -29.17 -4.49 -4.01
CA PHE A 6 -28.12 -4.60 -5.03
C PHE A 6 -27.36 -3.28 -5.27
N ALA A 7 -28.06 -2.14 -5.21
CA ALA A 7 -27.44 -0.82 -5.30
C ALA A 7 -26.45 -0.55 -4.15
N ASP A 8 -26.74 -1.05 -2.95
CA ASP A 8 -25.85 -0.91 -1.79
C ASP A 8 -24.59 -1.78 -1.97
N VAL A 9 -24.73 -3.00 -2.54
CA VAL A 9 -23.58 -3.86 -2.92
C VAL A 9 -22.65 -3.13 -3.87
N GLU A 10 -23.21 -2.51 -4.91
CA GLU A 10 -22.45 -1.80 -5.92
C GLU A 10 -21.73 -0.58 -5.33
N ALA A 11 -22.45 0.24 -4.55
CA ALA A 11 -21.90 1.42 -3.87
C ALA A 11 -20.76 1.05 -2.90
N HIS A 12 -20.94 -0.02 -2.13
CA HIS A 12 -19.91 -0.54 -1.23
C HIS A 12 -18.71 -1.07 -2.03
N GLY A 13 -18.94 -1.84 -3.08
CA GLY A 13 -17.88 -2.32 -3.97
C GLY A 13 -17.08 -1.16 -4.58
N GLY A 14 -17.75 -0.06 -4.96
CA GLY A 14 -17.11 1.17 -5.41
C GLY A 14 -16.22 1.79 -4.34
N THR A 15 -16.71 1.83 -3.10
CA THR A 15 -15.96 2.34 -1.95
C THR A 15 -14.69 1.53 -1.69
N ILE A 16 -14.77 0.20 -1.67
CA ILE A 16 -13.62 -0.69 -1.47
C ILE A 16 -12.57 -0.47 -2.57
N ARG A 17 -12.98 -0.37 -3.84
CA ARG A 17 -12.05 -0.10 -4.95
C ARG A 17 -11.35 1.25 -4.81
N ALA A 18 -12.10 2.30 -4.44
CA ALA A 18 -11.53 3.61 -4.21
C ALA A 18 -10.51 3.60 -3.06
N GLN A 19 -10.83 2.90 -1.97
CA GLN A 19 -9.91 2.70 -0.85
C GLN A 19 -8.66 1.92 -1.26
N ALA A 20 -8.80 0.87 -2.07
CA ALA A 20 -7.67 0.09 -2.58
C ALA A 20 -6.72 0.95 -3.45
N VAL A 21 -7.27 1.77 -4.34
CA VAL A 21 -6.47 2.72 -5.14
C VAL A 21 -5.74 3.72 -4.24
N SER A 22 -6.42 4.26 -3.23
CA SER A 22 -5.79 5.19 -2.26
C SER A 22 -4.66 4.51 -1.48
N LEU A 23 -4.87 3.26 -1.07
CA LEU A 23 -3.88 2.48 -0.33
C LEU A 23 -2.64 2.20 -1.20
N GLU A 24 -2.83 1.80 -2.44
CA GLU A 24 -1.71 1.55 -3.37
C GLU A 24 -0.92 2.83 -3.66
N ALA A 25 -1.60 3.96 -3.88
CA ALA A 25 -0.94 5.24 -4.06
C ALA A 25 -0.06 5.62 -2.85
N LYS A 26 -0.56 5.40 -1.62
CA LYS A 26 0.20 5.61 -0.38
C LYS A 26 1.38 4.65 -0.27
N HIS A 27 1.20 3.38 -0.63
CA HIS A 27 2.26 2.39 -0.63
C HIS A 27 3.41 2.81 -1.54
N GLN A 28 3.10 3.19 -2.78
CA GLN A 28 4.09 3.64 -3.77
C GLN A 28 4.82 4.91 -3.33
N ALA A 29 4.12 5.85 -2.67
CA ALA A 29 4.76 7.02 -2.09
C ALA A 29 5.80 6.64 -1.02
N MET A 30 5.43 5.76 -0.08
CA MET A 30 6.34 5.29 0.97
C MET A 30 7.54 4.53 0.41
N VAL A 31 7.37 3.75 -0.67
CA VAL A 31 8.48 3.08 -1.35
C VAL A 31 9.45 4.10 -1.96
N ARG A 32 8.93 5.13 -2.64
CA ARG A 32 9.77 6.21 -3.18
C ARG A 32 10.53 6.94 -2.08
N ASP A 33 9.88 7.24 -0.96
CA ASP A 33 10.52 7.91 0.16
C ASP A 33 11.62 7.03 0.78
N ALA A 34 11.37 5.72 0.92
CA ALA A 34 12.37 4.77 1.40
C ALA A 34 13.59 4.66 0.46
N VAL A 35 13.36 4.68 -0.86
CA VAL A 35 14.43 4.73 -1.87
C VAL A 35 15.22 6.03 -1.77
N ALA A 36 14.54 7.17 -1.66
CA ALA A 36 15.19 8.47 -1.55
C ALA A 36 16.01 8.61 -0.26
N ALA A 37 15.58 7.96 0.82
CA ALA A 37 16.28 7.90 2.10
C ALA A 37 17.24 6.69 2.19
N ALA A 38 17.57 6.00 1.11
CA ALA A 38 18.39 4.79 1.16
C ALA A 38 19.78 5.04 1.78
N ASP A 39 20.35 6.23 1.59
CA ASP A 39 21.65 6.60 2.16
C ASP A 39 21.65 6.64 3.69
N PHE A 40 20.50 6.90 4.34
CA PHE A 40 20.36 6.81 5.80
C PHE A 40 20.66 5.38 6.31
N TRP A 41 20.33 4.36 5.51
CA TRP A 41 20.52 2.96 5.85
C TRP A 41 21.86 2.38 5.35
N GLY A 42 22.76 3.23 4.86
CA GLY A 42 24.05 2.84 4.29
C GLY A 42 23.91 2.27 2.87
N VAL A 43 23.81 3.17 1.89
CA VAL A 43 23.63 2.96 0.43
C VAL A 43 22.41 2.09 0.01
N ALA A 44 21.82 2.42 -1.15
CA ALA A 44 20.79 1.60 -1.77
C ALA A 44 21.29 0.16 -1.99
N GLY A 45 20.61 -0.82 -1.37
CA GLY A 45 21.04 -2.22 -1.37
C GLY A 45 21.64 -2.72 -0.06
N SER A 46 21.70 -1.89 1.00
CA SER A 46 22.04 -2.34 2.35
C SER A 46 21.14 -3.48 2.82
N ALA A 47 21.65 -4.34 3.71
CA ALA A 47 20.89 -5.46 4.27
C ALA A 47 19.59 -4.99 4.96
N GLY A 48 19.61 -3.80 5.58
CA GLY A 48 18.43 -3.19 6.21
C GLY A 48 17.39 -2.69 5.20
N TYR A 49 17.84 -1.98 4.15
CA TYR A 49 16.97 -1.52 3.07
C TYR A 49 16.34 -2.69 2.31
N THR A 50 17.14 -3.71 1.97
CA THR A 50 16.68 -4.92 1.27
C THR A 50 15.68 -5.71 2.12
N ALA A 51 15.95 -5.87 3.42
CA ALA A 51 15.04 -6.55 4.34
C ALA A 51 13.70 -5.80 4.50
N PHE A 52 13.73 -4.46 4.57
CA PHE A 52 12.53 -3.63 4.66
C PHE A 52 11.67 -3.75 3.39
N VAL A 53 12.26 -3.59 2.20
CA VAL A 53 11.55 -3.69 0.92
C VAL A 53 10.99 -5.10 0.70
N THR A 54 11.79 -6.14 0.99
CA THR A 54 11.39 -7.55 0.81
C THR A 54 10.23 -7.92 1.71
N ARG A 55 10.25 -7.50 2.98
CA ARG A 55 9.14 -7.74 3.91
C ARG A 55 7.87 -7.02 3.46
N ARG A 56 8.01 -5.77 3.01
CA ARG A 56 6.92 -4.97 2.42
C ARG A 56 6.29 -5.59 1.18
N GLN A 57 7.08 -6.24 0.32
CA GLN A 57 6.60 -6.91 -0.89
C GLN A 57 5.96 -8.28 -0.59
N ALA A 58 6.34 -8.91 0.52
CA ALA A 58 5.78 -10.19 0.97
C ALA A 58 4.43 -10.04 1.72
N GLY A 59 3.96 -8.82 1.97
CA GLY A 59 2.70 -8.58 2.68
C GLY A 59 2.73 -8.94 4.18
N LEU A 60 3.92 -8.99 4.79
CA LEU A 60 4.14 -9.28 6.21
C LEU A 60 4.62 -8.03 6.98
#